data_AF-A0A0M3JCN0-F1
#
_entry.id   AF-A0A0M3JCN0-F1
#
_cell.length_a   1.000
_cell.length_b   1.000
_cell.length_c   1.000
_cell.angle_alpha   90.00
_cell.angle_beta   90.00
_cell.angle_gamma   90.00
#
_symmetry.space_group_name_H-M   'P 1'
#
loop_
_entity.id
_entity.type
_entity.pdbx_description
1 polymer ?
#
loop_
_entity_poly.entity_id
_entity_poly.type
_entity_poly.pdbx_seq_one_letter_code
_entity_poly.pdbx_strand_id
1 'polypeptide(L)'
;LWCDSYEAALKCDVVLQCDAFRRHAQNNKLKLTLIYEALCPYCQRFIVNHLGALYHQFRPFIELELVPWGNSRILRDGSIKCNHGQVECDANRLQGCVLDHVKIKHALPFIICFERHFGAKLDV
;
A
#
# COMPACT_ATOMS: atom_id res chain seq x y z
N LEU A 1 -10.80 15.73 -19.90
CA LEU A 1 -12.06 15.86 -19.12
C LEU A 1 -12.17 17.27 -18.53
N TRP A 2 -13.38 17.69 -18.19
CA TRP A 2 -13.74 19.08 -17.82
C TRP A 2 -13.04 19.64 -16.57
N CYS A 3 -12.41 18.80 -15.73
CA CYS A 3 -11.70 19.21 -14.51
C CYS A 3 -10.21 18.79 -14.48
N ASP A 4 -9.66 18.40 -15.63
CA ASP A 4 -8.25 17.94 -15.71
C ASP A 4 -7.25 19.10 -15.61
N SER A 5 -7.63 20.31 -16.02
CA SER A 5 -6.82 21.53 -15.88
C SER A 5 -7.70 22.75 -15.62
N TYR A 6 -7.08 23.83 -15.14
CA TYR A 6 -7.79 25.10 -14.93
C TYR A 6 -8.29 25.67 -16.27
N GLU A 7 -7.48 25.58 -17.32
CA GLU A 7 -7.80 26.04 -18.67
C GLU A 7 -8.98 25.27 -19.27
N ALA A 8 -9.02 23.94 -19.07
CA ALA A 8 -10.15 23.12 -19.50
C ALA A 8 -11.44 23.52 -18.77
N ALA A 9 -11.38 23.73 -17.45
CA ALA A 9 -12.52 24.15 -16.65
C ALA A 9 -13.01 25.56 -17.02
N LEU A 10 -12.09 26.49 -17.30
CA LEU A 10 -12.39 27.84 -17.75
C LEU A 10 -13.05 27.84 -19.14
N LYS A 11 -12.50 27.09 -20.09
CA LYS A 11 -13.03 26.97 -21.45
C LYS A 11 -14.46 26.42 -21.46
N CYS A 12 -14.78 25.55 -20.51
CA CYS A 12 -16.10 24.94 -20.36
C CYS A 12 -17.02 25.71 -19.40
N ASP A 13 -16.58 26.83 -18.82
CA ASP A 13 -17.31 27.61 -17.81
C ASP A 13 -17.80 26.80 -16.60
N VAL A 14 -16.93 25.92 -16.09
CA VAL A 14 -17.21 24.98 -14.98
C VAL A 14 -16.19 25.05 -13.84
N VAL A 15 -15.54 26.20 -13.65
CA VAL A 15 -14.47 26.37 -12.64
C VAL A 15 -14.97 26.07 -11.23
N LEU A 16 -16.14 26.60 -10.84
CA LEU A 16 -16.71 26.41 -9.51
C LEU A 16 -17.03 24.92 -9.23
N GLN A 17 -17.54 24.22 -10.23
CA GLN A 17 -17.85 22.79 -10.17
C GLN A 17 -16.56 21.98 -10.05
N CYS A 18 -15.50 22.38 -10.76
CA CYS A 18 -14.20 21.71 -10.69
C CYS A 18 -13.54 21.91 -9.31
N ASP A 19 -13.63 23.11 -8.74
CA ASP A 19 -13.13 23.38 -7.39
C ASP A 19 -13.90 22.61 -6.32
N ALA A 20 -15.22 22.53 -6.44
CA ALA A 20 -16.06 21.72 -5.55
C ALA A 20 -15.70 20.23 -5.65
N PHE A 21 -15.52 19.71 -6.87
CA PHE A 21 -15.09 18.33 -7.11
C PHE A 21 -13.71 18.05 -6.49
N ARG A 22 -12.73 18.95 -6.68
CA ARG A 22 -11.39 18.79 -6.11
C ARG A 22 -11.41 18.80 -4.59
N ARG A 23 -12.15 19.72 -3.96
CA ARG A 23 -12.33 19.75 -2.49
C ARG A 23 -12.97 18.46 -1.99
N HIS A 24 -14.00 17.97 -2.68
CA HIS A 24 -14.65 16.71 -2.33
C HIS A 24 -13.68 15.53 -2.43
N ALA A 25 -12.93 15.41 -3.54
CA ALA A 25 -11.96 14.34 -3.74
C ALA A 25 -10.79 14.39 -2.73
N GLN A 26 -10.36 15.58 -2.32
CA GLN A 26 -9.34 15.74 -1.28
C GLN A 26 -9.83 15.29 0.11
N ASN A 27 -11.10 15.57 0.42
CA ASN A 27 -11.71 15.22 1.71
C ASN A 27 -12.24 13.78 1.75
N ASN A 28 -12.50 13.17 0.60
CA ASN A 28 -13.06 11.82 0.47
C ASN A 28 -12.09 10.94 -0.32
N LYS A 29 -10.92 10.70 0.29
CA LYS A 29 -9.93 9.80 -0.30
C LYS A 29 -10.46 8.38 -0.32
N LEU A 30 -10.16 7.65 -1.39
CA LEU A 30 -10.45 6.24 -1.49
C LEU A 30 -9.48 5.47 -0.59
N LYS A 31 -10.00 4.78 0.43
CA LYS A 31 -9.18 3.87 1.23
C LYS A 31 -8.81 2.63 0.39
N LEU A 32 -7.52 2.40 0.24
CA LEU A 32 -6.97 1.22 -0.42
C LEU A 32 -6.17 0.41 0.60
N THR A 33 -6.67 -0.79 0.93
CA THR A 33 -6.01 -1.70 1.86
C THR A 33 -5.38 -2.85 1.09
N LEU A 34 -4.08 -3.08 1.30
CA LEU A 34 -3.39 -4.28 0.85
C LEU A 34 -3.07 -5.17 2.05
N ILE A 35 -3.66 -6.37 2.06
CA ILE A 35 -3.35 -7.43 3.03
C ILE A 35 -2.43 -8.43 2.33
N TYR A 36 -1.26 -8.71 2.91
CA TYR A 36 -0.20 -9.48 2.25
C TYR A 36 0.65 -10.30 3.22
N GLU A 37 1.50 -11.18 2.68
CA GLU A 37 2.46 -12.01 3.44
C GLU A 37 3.87 -11.77 2.88
N ALA A 38 4.87 -11.57 3.74
CA ALA A 38 6.21 -11.15 3.33
C ALA A 38 6.98 -12.18 2.48
N LEU A 39 6.66 -13.49 2.58
CA LEU A 39 7.25 -14.54 1.74
C LEU A 39 6.30 -15.07 0.65
N CYS A 40 5.14 -14.44 0.45
CA CYS A 40 4.27 -14.82 -0.66
C CYS A 40 4.82 -14.25 -1.99
N PRO A 41 5.19 -15.09 -2.97
CA PRO A 41 5.83 -14.63 -4.21
C PRO A 41 4.91 -13.73 -5.06
N TYR A 42 3.60 -13.89 -4.94
CA TYR A 42 2.63 -13.03 -5.63
C TYR A 42 2.48 -11.67 -4.94
N CYS A 43 2.50 -11.63 -3.60
CA CYS A 43 2.50 -10.39 -2.82
C CYS A 43 3.74 -9.56 -3.13
N GLN A 44 4.93 -10.18 -3.05
CA GLN A 44 6.21 -9.56 -3.39
C GLN A 44 6.18 -8.96 -4.79
N ARG A 45 5.76 -9.75 -5.79
CA ARG A 45 5.66 -9.28 -7.18
C ARG A 45 4.74 -8.08 -7.32
N PHE A 46 3.58 -8.08 -6.67
CA PHE A 46 2.66 -6.96 -6.71
C PHE A 46 3.24 -5.71 -6.05
N ILE A 47 3.83 -5.85 -4.87
CA ILE A 47 4.41 -4.73 -4.13
C ILE A 47 5.57 -4.10 -4.90
N VAL A 48 6.47 -4.92 -5.43
CA VAL A 48 7.68 -4.47 -6.12
C VAL A 48 7.37 -3.85 -7.48
N ASN A 49 6.42 -4.42 -8.24
CA ASN A 49 6.20 -4.03 -9.64
C ASN A 49 5.02 -3.07 -9.85
N HIS A 50 4.06 -3.03 -8.92
CA HIS A 50 2.79 -2.29 -9.15
C HIS A 50 2.48 -1.28 -8.06
N LEU A 51 2.62 -1.65 -6.78
CA LEU A 51 2.16 -0.80 -5.67
C LEU A 51 2.88 0.56 -5.63
N GLY A 52 4.19 0.59 -5.86
CA GLY A 52 4.97 1.84 -5.86
C GLY A 52 4.49 2.84 -6.92
N ALA A 53 4.26 2.38 -8.16
CA ALA A 53 3.75 3.19 -9.26
C ALA A 53 2.33 3.70 -8.98
N LEU A 54 1.45 2.81 -8.49
CA LEU A 54 0.09 3.14 -8.10
C LEU A 54 0.07 4.23 -7.02
N TYR A 55 0.85 4.05 -5.94
CA TYR A 55 0.90 5.04 -4.86
C TYR A 55 1.44 6.38 -5.36
N HIS A 56 2.50 6.39 -6.17
CA HIS A 56 3.06 7.62 -6.71
C HIS A 56 2.02 8.40 -7.54
N GLN A 57 1.27 7.70 -8.40
CA GLN A 57 0.27 8.30 -9.28
C GLN A 57 -0.97 8.77 -8.52
N PHE A 58 -1.45 8.01 -7.54
CA PHE A 58 -2.77 8.23 -6.93
C PHE A 58 -2.76 8.73 -5.48
N ARG A 59 -1.59 8.92 -4.83
CA ARG A 59 -1.48 9.41 -3.44
C ARG A 59 -2.32 10.64 -3.07
N PRO A 60 -2.65 11.60 -3.95
CA PRO A 60 -3.55 12.70 -3.59
C PRO A 60 -4.99 12.24 -3.33
N PHE A 61 -5.41 11.15 -3.95
CA PHE A 61 -6.78 10.64 -3.99
C PHE A 61 -7.01 9.39 -3.16
N ILE A 62 -5.94 8.73 -2.69
CA ILE A 62 -6.05 7.50 -1.91
C ILE A 62 -5.48 7.65 -0.50
N GLU A 63 -6.04 6.87 0.41
CA GLU A 63 -5.45 6.55 1.71
C GLU A 63 -4.97 5.09 1.65
N LEU A 64 -3.65 4.89 1.61
CA LEU A 64 -3.06 3.56 1.52
C LEU A 64 -2.84 2.97 2.92
N GLU A 65 -3.39 1.78 3.14
CA GLU A 65 -3.20 0.95 4.32
C GLU A 65 -2.51 -0.37 3.92
N LEU A 66 -1.46 -0.75 4.64
CA LEU A 66 -0.72 -1.98 4.41
C LEU A 66 -0.86 -2.87 5.65
N VAL A 67 -1.21 -4.13 5.46
CA VAL A 67 -1.42 -5.09 6.55
C VAL A 67 -0.61 -6.37 6.27
N PRO A 68 0.61 -6.49 6.82
CA PRO A 68 1.43 -7.69 6.70
C PRO A 68 0.89 -8.78 7.64
N TRP A 69 -0.06 -9.57 7.14
CA TRP A 69 -0.72 -10.66 7.85
C TRP A 69 -1.12 -11.78 6.88
N GLY A 70 -1.91 -11.43 5.86
CA GLY A 70 -2.37 -12.33 4.82
C GLY A 70 -3.06 -13.57 5.37
N ASN A 71 -2.51 -14.75 5.07
CA ASN A 71 -3.07 -16.04 5.49
C ASN A 71 -2.56 -16.52 6.85
N SER A 72 -1.85 -15.68 7.61
CA SER A 72 -1.42 -16.00 8.98
C SER A 72 -2.62 -16.35 9.87
N ARG A 73 -2.42 -17.27 10.80
CA ARG A 73 -3.47 -17.79 11.70
C ARG A 73 -3.01 -17.69 13.13
N ILE A 74 -3.94 -17.32 14.02
CA ILE A 74 -3.75 -17.44 15.47
C ILE A 74 -4.18 -18.85 15.86
N LEU A 75 -3.27 -19.62 16.46
CA LEU A 75 -3.53 -20.96 16.97
C LEU A 75 -4.20 -20.91 18.35
N ARG A 76 -4.66 -22.06 18.84
CA ARG A 76 -5.37 -22.15 20.14
C ARG A 76 -4.53 -21.73 21.33
N ASP A 77 -3.21 -21.88 21.24
CA ASP A 77 -2.25 -21.47 22.27
C ASP A 77 -1.86 -19.98 22.15
N GLY A 78 -2.46 -19.23 21.22
CA GLY A 78 -2.15 -17.82 20.95
C GLY A 78 -0.92 -17.61 20.07
N SER A 79 -0.21 -18.66 19.67
CA SER A 79 0.90 -18.54 18.73
C SER A 79 0.40 -18.18 17.32
N ILE A 80 1.24 -17.51 16.54
CA ILE A 80 0.94 -17.15 15.15
C ILE A 80 1.62 -18.17 14.24
N LYS A 81 0.84 -18.74 13.31
CA LYS A 81 1.32 -19.61 12.25
C LYS A 81 1.19 -18.92 10.90
N CYS A 82 2.29 -18.80 10.18
CA CYS A 82 2.32 -18.28 8.81
C CYS A 82 2.52 -19.43 7.80
N ASN A 83 2.17 -19.20 6.54
CA ASN A 83 2.21 -20.24 5.51
C ASN A 83 3.65 -20.66 5.17
N HIS A 84 4.58 -19.70 5.18
CA HIS A 84 5.99 -19.93 4.86
C HIS A 84 6.86 -20.03 6.13
N GLY A 85 6.27 -20.44 7.25
CA GLY A 85 6.98 -20.71 8.51
C GLY A 85 7.34 -19.46 9.32
N GLN A 86 8.21 -19.64 10.32
CA GLN A 86 8.52 -18.60 11.31
C GLN A 86 9.20 -17.37 10.69
N VAL A 87 10.02 -17.56 9.65
CA VAL A 87 10.71 -16.47 8.96
C VAL A 87 9.73 -15.46 8.37
N GLU A 88 8.63 -15.95 7.78
CA GLU A 88 7.55 -15.08 7.31
C GLU A 88 6.86 -14.35 8.47
N CYS A 89 6.58 -15.05 9.58
CA CYS A 89 5.96 -14.41 10.74
C CYS A 89 6.82 -13.27 11.30
N ASP A 90 8.12 -13.49 11.41
CA ASP A 90 9.06 -12.48 11.92
C ASP A 90 9.15 -11.28 10.97
N ALA A 91 9.10 -11.52 9.66
CA ALA A 91 9.08 -10.46 8.65
C ALA A 91 7.76 -9.68 8.63
N ASN A 92 6.62 -10.37 8.71
CA ASN A 92 5.30 -9.75 8.84
C ASN A 92 5.28 -8.83 10.07
N ARG A 93 5.80 -9.32 11.20
CA ARG A 93 5.93 -8.55 12.45
C ARG A 93 6.82 -7.32 12.27
N LEU A 94 8.00 -7.48 11.67
CA LEU A 94 8.93 -6.37 11.44
C LEU A 94 8.29 -5.26 10.59
N GLN A 95 7.64 -5.63 9.48
CA GLN A 95 6.94 -4.68 8.63
C GLN A 95 5.77 -4.01 9.36
N GLY A 96 5.05 -4.76 10.20
CA GLY A 96 4.02 -4.22 11.10
C GLY A 96 4.58 -3.15 12.04
N CYS A 97 5.73 -3.41 12.69
CA CYS A 97 6.40 -2.42 13.54
C CYS A 97 6.83 -1.16 12.76
N VAL A 98 7.31 -1.33 11.53
CA VAL A 98 7.67 -0.18 10.68
C VAL A 98 6.42 0.65 10.37
N LEU A 99 5.30 0.01 10.04
CA LEU A 99 4.05 0.71 9.74
C LEU A 99 3.44 1.43 10.96
N ASP A 100 3.67 0.91 12.17
CA ASP A 100 3.23 1.55 13.42
C ASP A 100 4.03 2.81 13.76
N HIS A 101 5.33 2.81 13.47
CA HIS A 101 6.24 3.91 13.85
C HIS A 101 6.56 4.89 12.72
N VAL A 102 6.33 4.52 11.46
CA VAL A 102 6.78 5.28 10.30
C VAL A 102 5.61 5.62 9.38
N LYS A 103 5.51 6.91 9.01
CA LYS A 103 4.49 7.37 8.06
C LYS A 103 4.59 6.60 6.74
N ILE A 104 3.45 6.27 6.12
CA ILE A 104 3.36 5.47 4.89
C ILE A 104 4.29 5.96 3.76
N LYS A 105 4.50 7.27 3.63
CA LYS A 105 5.42 7.88 2.65
C LYS A 105 6.89 7.44 2.79
N HIS A 106 7.28 6.97 3.97
CA HIS A 106 8.62 6.46 4.29
C HIS A 106 8.62 4.94 4.50
N ALA A 107 7.53 4.38 5.05
CA ALA A 107 7.39 2.94 5.22
C ALA A 107 7.29 2.20 3.88
N LEU A 108 6.57 2.74 2.89
CA LEU A 108 6.38 2.07 1.61
C LEU A 108 7.70 1.84 0.83
N PRO A 109 8.63 2.81 0.69
CA PRO A 109 9.94 2.55 0.11
C PRO A 109 10.73 1.46 0.84
N PHE A 110 10.67 1.42 2.17
CA PHE A 110 11.29 0.35 2.97
C PHE A 110 10.68 -1.01 2.63
N ILE A 111 9.34 -1.11 2.62
CA ILE A 111 8.62 -2.35 2.31
C ILE A 111 8.93 -2.82 0.88
N ILE A 112 8.92 -1.93 -0.12
CA ILE A 112 9.29 -2.28 -1.50
C ILE A 112 10.72 -2.82 -1.57
N CYS A 113 11.66 -2.19 -0.87
CA CYS A 113 13.05 -2.65 -0.81
C CYS A 113 13.13 -4.03 -0.13
N PHE A 114 12.45 -4.18 0.99
CA PHE A 114 12.40 -5.43 1.75
C PHE A 114 11.84 -6.57 0.89
N GLU A 115 10.65 -6.41 0.33
CA GLU A 115 9.97 -7.41 -0.52
C GLU A 115 10.74 -7.75 -1.81
N ARG A 116 11.60 -6.86 -2.31
CA ARG A 116 12.46 -7.13 -3.47
C ARG A 116 13.59 -8.10 -3.15
N HIS A 117 14.10 -8.08 -1.92
CA HIS A 117 15.31 -8.81 -1.53
C HIS A 117 15.05 -9.94 -0.53
N PHE A 118 13.90 -9.93 0.13
CA PHE A 118 13.48 -10.94 1.08
C PHE A 118 12.98 -12.18 0.32
N GLY A 119 13.47 -13.37 0.66
CA GLY A 119 13.14 -14.61 -0.07
C GLY A 119 14.07 -14.97 -1.22
N ALA A 120 14.68 -13.99 -1.91
CA ALA A 120 15.68 -14.26 -2.98
C ALA A 120 16.96 -14.97 -2.49
N LYS A 121 17.13 -15.12 -1.16
CA LYS A 121 18.22 -15.86 -0.51
C LYS A 121 17.76 -17.20 0.09
N LEU A 122 16.48 -17.53 0.04
CA LEU A 122 15.92 -18.79 0.55
C LEU A 122 15.84 -19.87 -0.54
N ASP A 123 16.12 -19.51 -1.80
CA ASP A 123 16.25 -20.42 -2.95
C ASP A 123 17.71 -20.96 -3.12
N VAL A 124 18.45 -21.14 -2.02
CA VAL A 124 19.80 -21.78 -2.00
C VAL A 124 19.77 -23.05 -1.16
#